data_AF-A0A9P6WM61-F1
#
_entry.id   AF-A0A9P6WM61-F1
#
_cell.length_a   1.000
_cell.length_b   1.000
_cell.length_c   1.000
_cell.angle_alpha   90.00
_cell.angle_beta   90.00
_cell.angle_gamma   90.00
#
_symmetry.space_group_name_H-M   'P 1'
#
loop_
_entity.id
_entity.type
_entity.pdbx_description
1 polymer ?
#
loop_
_entity_poly.entity_id
_entity_poly.type
_entity_poly.pdbx_seq_one_letter_code
_entity_poly.pdbx_strand_id
1 'polypeptide(L)'
;MATKFRNSFWLKTNDFAPQVFLFRNIETGQVIYSQTPHVTKYQINQQFFRPNKENKKPHPRHDIWRPLAIAQFENYQKAIQAYHGLVELRFMRQVSKKEESQSLRKLNDYNRIWCSGQYRPTYTMESTADLSTVIDELNLSDKCKIYWDGLWWRGDSKHWNENIEHIDLERFGRREKFVILDEIREKGLLDFKESNSESDSLQQQQQQQQQQQQQQQQQQQSVSEADQAKIFEITKSLYETMKNKQTDLALALKGKLDEELGGPWHVIVGKSFSSSVSHEKHGFIYFYIDNFAFLFFRTA
;
A
#
# COMPACT_ATOMS: atom_id res chain seq x y z
N MET A 1 -12.90 11.05 23.93
CA MET A 1 -13.26 9.81 23.19
C MET A 1 -12.10 8.83 22.92
N ALA A 2 -10.81 9.18 22.96
CA ALA A 2 -9.74 8.17 22.80
C ALA A 2 -9.24 7.60 24.15
N THR A 3 -9.93 6.57 24.65
CA THR A 3 -9.56 5.80 25.87
C THR A 3 -8.74 4.54 25.56
N LYS A 4 -8.65 4.16 24.28
CA LYS A 4 -7.94 2.99 23.78
C LYS A 4 -7.47 3.23 22.35
N PHE A 5 -6.53 2.40 21.90
CA PHE A 5 -6.15 2.28 20.49
C PHE A 5 -7.36 1.97 19.59
N ARG A 6 -7.38 2.52 18.37
CA ARG A 6 -8.48 2.39 17.40
C ARG A 6 -8.02 1.59 16.19
N ASN A 7 -8.80 0.58 15.81
CA ASN A 7 -8.56 -0.19 14.59
C ASN A 7 -9.11 0.55 13.35
N SER A 8 -8.78 0.04 12.17
CA SER A 8 -9.19 0.63 10.88
C SER A 8 -10.70 0.72 10.74
N PHE A 9 -11.41 -0.34 11.15
CA PHE A 9 -12.87 -0.39 11.12
C PHE A 9 -13.51 0.72 11.95
N TRP A 10 -13.02 0.94 13.18
CA TRP A 10 -13.54 1.97 14.06
C TRP A 10 -13.29 3.37 13.50
N LEU A 11 -12.10 3.63 12.94
CA LEU A 11 -11.78 4.92 12.31
C LEU A 11 -12.72 5.22 11.14
N LYS A 12 -12.94 4.22 10.26
CA LYS A 12 -13.86 4.31 9.13
C LYS A 12 -15.31 4.54 9.57
N THR A 13 -15.75 3.86 10.63
CA THR A 13 -17.14 3.97 11.14
C THR A 13 -17.43 5.33 11.79
N ASN A 14 -16.39 6.02 12.27
CA ASN A 14 -16.52 7.32 12.95
C ASN A 14 -16.07 8.49 12.07
N ASP A 15 -16.05 8.32 10.75
CA ASP A 15 -15.71 9.37 9.78
C ASP A 15 -14.38 10.08 10.05
N PHE A 16 -13.36 9.33 10.49
CA PHE A 16 -11.98 9.82 10.50
C PHE A 16 -11.31 9.51 9.17
N ALA A 17 -10.52 10.43 8.63
CA ALA A 17 -9.68 10.16 7.47
C ALA A 17 -8.51 9.21 7.83
N PRO A 18 -7.89 8.53 6.84
CA PRO A 18 -6.67 7.73 7.04
C PRO A 18 -5.45 8.62 7.32
N GLN A 19 -5.41 9.24 8.51
CA GLN A 19 -4.44 10.24 8.92
C GLN A 19 -3.78 9.88 10.26
N VAL A 20 -2.54 10.34 10.44
CA VAL A 20 -1.81 10.32 11.71
C VAL A 20 -1.43 11.74 12.09
N PHE A 21 -1.77 12.11 13.32
CA PHE A 21 -1.53 13.44 13.86
C PHE A 21 -0.27 13.44 14.73
N LEU A 22 0.64 14.38 14.47
CA LEU A 22 1.79 14.68 15.31
C LEU A 22 1.49 15.97 16.06
N PHE A 23 1.48 15.93 17.39
CA PHE A 23 1.28 17.12 18.23
C PHE A 23 2.57 17.46 18.97
N ARG A 24 3.06 18.69 18.81
CA ARG A 24 4.17 19.23 19.60
C ARG A 24 3.69 19.92 20.87
N ASN A 25 4.46 19.73 21.93
CA ASN A 25 4.34 20.45 23.17
C ASN A 25 5.13 21.75 23.06
N ILE A 26 4.46 22.89 23.15
CA ILE A 26 5.10 24.20 22.97
C ILE A 26 6.03 24.59 24.13
N GLU A 27 5.87 23.99 25.32
CA GLU A 27 6.69 24.30 26.49
C GLU A 27 7.96 23.45 26.52
N THR A 28 7.85 22.15 26.20
CA THR A 28 8.96 21.18 26.34
C THR A 28 9.58 20.78 25.00
N GLY A 29 8.91 21.02 23.87
CA GLY A 29 9.34 20.58 22.54
C GLY A 29 9.08 19.09 22.25
N GLN A 30 8.49 18.37 23.21
CA GLN A 30 8.14 16.95 23.05
C GLN A 30 7.02 16.76 22.04
N VAL A 31 7.08 15.71 21.24
CA VAL A 31 5.99 15.36 20.31
C VAL A 31 5.19 14.20 20.86
N ILE A 32 3.92 14.08 20.48
CA ILE A 32 3.05 12.91 20.71
C ILE A 32 2.33 12.54 19.41
N TYR A 33 2.16 11.24 19.18
CA TYR A 33 1.48 10.68 18.02
C TYR A 33 0.03 10.36 18.36
N SER A 34 -0.90 10.59 17.44
CA SER A 34 -2.32 10.33 17.69
C SER A 34 -3.05 9.90 16.42
N GLN A 35 -4.01 9.00 16.56
CA GLN A 35 -4.94 8.61 15.48
C GLN A 35 -6.14 9.57 15.35
N THR A 36 -6.29 10.52 16.29
CA THR A 36 -7.43 11.43 16.38
C THR A 36 -6.94 12.87 16.55
N PRO A 37 -7.73 13.90 16.21
CA PRO A 37 -7.30 15.31 16.28
C PRO A 37 -7.13 15.85 17.72
N HIS A 38 -7.13 14.99 18.73
CA HIS A 38 -7.02 15.33 20.14
C HIS A 38 -5.90 14.54 20.82
N VAL A 39 -5.25 15.18 21.78
CA VAL A 39 -4.29 14.54 22.68
C VAL A 39 -5.01 14.09 23.94
N THR A 40 -4.89 12.80 24.30
CA THR A 40 -5.49 12.26 25.52
C THR A 40 -4.46 11.78 26.54
N LYS A 41 -4.88 11.72 27.81
CA LYS A 41 -4.05 11.16 28.90
C LYS A 41 -3.64 9.71 28.62
N TYR A 42 -4.52 8.93 27.96
CA TYR A 42 -4.21 7.57 27.55
C TYR A 42 -2.99 7.53 26.64
N GLN A 43 -2.95 8.36 25.60
CA GLN A 43 -1.81 8.42 24.65
C GLN A 43 -0.52 8.82 25.34
N ILE A 44 -0.57 9.82 26.24
CA ILE A 44 0.59 10.24 27.02
C ILE A 44 1.11 9.07 27.87
N ASN A 45 0.22 8.31 28.51
CA ASN A 45 0.63 7.14 29.29
C ASN A 45 1.24 6.03 28.44
N GLN A 46 0.77 5.86 27.19
CA GLN A 46 1.23 4.80 26.30
C GLN A 46 2.56 5.12 25.60
N GLN A 47 2.89 6.40 25.37
CA GLN A 47 4.06 6.80 24.57
C GLN A 47 5.25 7.30 25.41
N PHE A 48 5.03 7.71 26.65
CA PHE A 48 6.11 8.15 27.55
C PHE A 48 6.50 7.01 28.47
N PHE A 49 7.24 6.03 27.91
CA PHE A 49 7.59 4.77 28.55
C PHE A 49 8.51 4.94 29.76
N ARG A 50 9.54 5.78 29.63
CA ARG A 50 10.58 5.96 30.66
C ARG A 50 10.88 7.45 30.87
N PRO A 51 9.97 8.21 31.51
CA PRO A 51 10.19 9.64 31.75
C PRO A 51 11.34 9.84 32.73
N ASN A 52 12.11 10.91 32.52
CA ASN A 52 13.23 11.30 33.38
C ASN A 52 13.26 12.82 33.56
N LYS A 53 14.31 13.36 34.20
CA LYS A 53 14.42 14.82 34.45
C LYS A 53 14.49 15.65 33.16
N GLU A 54 15.08 15.11 32.10
CA GLU A 54 15.24 15.79 30.80
C GLU A 54 14.01 15.61 29.91
N ASN A 55 13.46 14.40 29.87
CA ASN A 55 12.26 13.99 29.14
C ASN A 55 11.13 13.69 30.13
N LYS A 56 10.57 14.73 30.76
CA LYS A 56 9.52 14.58 31.77
C LYS A 56 8.22 14.09 31.14
N LYS A 57 7.37 13.43 31.92
CA LYS A 57 6.03 13.11 31.44
C LYS A 57 5.22 14.40 31.26
N PRO A 58 4.71 14.71 30.05
CA PRO A 58 4.04 15.98 29.81
C PRO A 58 2.64 16.02 30.42
N HIS A 59 2.15 17.24 30.65
CA HIS A 59 0.79 17.46 31.14
C HIS A 59 -0.23 17.26 30.00
N PRO A 60 -1.43 16.69 30.26
CA PRO A 60 -2.51 16.54 29.27
C PRO A 60 -3.23 17.87 28.94
N ARG A 61 -2.64 19.02 29.24
CA ARG A 61 -3.27 20.33 29.09
C ARG A 61 -3.44 20.65 27.60
N HIS A 62 -4.64 21.02 27.15
CA HIS A 62 -4.92 21.13 25.71
C HIS A 62 -4.22 22.33 25.05
N ASP A 63 -3.97 23.41 25.80
CA ASP A 63 -3.42 24.68 25.34
C ASP A 63 -1.94 24.61 24.94
N ILE A 64 -1.20 23.68 25.55
CA ILE A 64 0.23 23.47 25.28
C ILE A 64 0.49 22.52 24.10
N TRP A 65 -0.53 21.83 23.59
CA TRP A 65 -0.42 20.91 22.47
C TRP A 65 -0.87 21.56 21.17
N ARG A 66 0.05 21.72 20.23
CA ARG A 66 -0.22 22.22 18.87
C ARG A 66 0.05 21.14 17.82
N PRO A 67 -0.69 21.11 16.71
CA PRO A 67 -0.33 20.21 15.63
C PRO A 67 1.06 20.62 15.11
N LEU A 68 1.93 19.64 14.90
CA LEU A 68 3.22 19.79 14.24
C LEU A 68 3.07 19.41 12.77
N ALA A 69 2.50 18.22 12.54
CA ALA A 69 2.26 17.68 11.23
C ALA A 69 1.03 16.77 11.24
N ILE A 70 0.37 16.64 10.10
CA ILE A 70 -0.73 15.70 9.85
C ILE A 70 -0.34 14.92 8.60
N ALA A 71 -0.02 13.65 8.78
CA ALA A 71 0.34 12.77 7.67
C ALA A 71 -0.92 12.03 7.22
N GLN A 72 -1.34 12.29 5.98
CA GLN A 72 -2.44 11.61 5.31
C GLN A 72 -1.88 10.51 4.41
N PHE A 73 -2.51 9.34 4.48
CA PHE A 73 -2.13 8.16 3.73
C PHE A 73 -3.27 7.70 2.84
N GLU A 74 -2.95 6.89 1.84
CA GLU A 74 -3.93 6.28 0.94
C GLU A 74 -4.95 5.41 1.68
N ASN A 75 -4.53 4.64 2.69
CA ASN A 75 -5.33 3.60 3.32
C ASN A 75 -5.28 3.66 4.84
N TYR A 76 -6.37 3.27 5.51
CA TYR A 76 -6.41 3.18 6.98
C TYR A 76 -5.38 2.20 7.54
N GLN A 77 -5.11 1.11 6.83
CA GLN A 77 -4.10 0.13 7.24
C GLN A 77 -2.70 0.74 7.20
N LYS A 78 -2.37 1.46 6.12
CA LYS A 78 -1.13 2.22 5.97
C LYS A 78 -0.97 3.27 7.07
N ALA A 79 -2.03 4.03 7.38
CA ALA A 79 -2.03 4.99 8.48
C ALA A 79 -1.79 4.35 9.85
N ILE A 80 -2.39 3.18 10.11
CA ILE A 80 -2.16 2.42 11.35
C ILE A 80 -0.73 1.89 11.43
N GLN A 81 -0.19 1.36 10.33
CA GLN A 81 1.20 0.91 10.25
C GLN A 81 2.17 2.06 10.53
N ALA A 82 1.94 3.23 9.93
CA ALA A 82 2.73 4.43 10.21
C ALA A 82 2.67 4.83 11.69
N TYR A 83 1.47 4.83 12.29
CA TYR A 83 1.32 5.12 13.72
C TYR A 83 2.10 4.14 14.61
N HIS A 84 2.06 2.83 14.30
CA HIS A 84 2.83 1.84 15.03
C HIS A 84 4.34 2.04 14.87
N GLY A 85 4.83 2.26 13.65
CA GLY A 85 6.24 2.53 13.38
C GLY A 85 6.76 3.75 14.15
N LEU A 86 5.98 4.84 14.18
CA LEU A 86 6.31 6.04 14.95
C LEU A 86 6.40 5.77 16.47
N VAL A 87 5.44 5.04 17.02
CA VAL A 87 5.44 4.69 18.45
C VAL A 87 6.60 3.75 18.79
N GLU A 88 6.94 2.83 17.88
CA GLU A 88 8.06 1.91 18.04
C GLU A 88 9.41 2.64 18.00
N LEU A 89 9.63 3.53 17.03
CA LEU A 89 10.85 4.36 17.00
C LEU A 89 11.00 5.20 18.27
N ARG A 90 9.90 5.75 18.79
CA ARG A 90 9.91 6.43 20.10
C ARG A 90 10.33 5.49 21.23
N PHE A 91 9.81 4.27 21.26
CA PHE A 91 10.21 3.27 22.25
C PHE A 91 11.72 2.96 22.13
N MET A 92 12.23 2.80 20.90
CA MET A 92 13.66 2.60 20.65
C MET A 92 14.51 3.76 21.18
N ARG A 93 14.13 5.01 20.89
CA ARG A 93 14.85 6.21 21.36
C ARG A 93 14.86 6.36 22.88
N GLN A 94 13.83 5.88 23.58
CA GLN A 94 13.70 6.03 25.03
C GLN A 94 14.26 4.84 25.83
N VAL A 95 14.13 3.63 25.29
CA VAL A 95 14.34 2.37 26.03
C VAL A 95 15.44 1.52 25.40
N SER A 96 15.22 1.00 24.18
CA SER A 96 16.09 -0.02 23.59
C SER A 96 17.45 0.55 23.13
N LYS A 97 17.44 1.61 22.34
CA LYS A 97 18.61 2.24 21.71
C LYS A 97 18.86 3.66 22.25
N LYS A 98 18.70 3.82 23.56
CA LYS A 98 18.80 5.14 24.21
C LYS A 98 20.18 5.77 24.04
N GLU A 99 21.25 4.99 24.13
CA GLU A 99 22.63 5.47 24.06
C GLU A 99 22.97 5.99 22.66
N GLU A 100 22.60 5.23 21.62
CA GLU A 100 22.69 5.65 20.22
C GLU A 100 21.86 6.91 19.96
N SER A 101 20.62 6.96 20.46
CA SER A 101 19.82 8.18 20.34
C SER A 101 20.41 9.37 21.10
N GLN A 102 21.18 9.16 22.16
CA GLN A 102 21.81 10.23 22.93
C GLN A 102 23.07 10.77 22.24
N SER A 103 23.86 9.91 21.60
CA SER A 103 25.06 10.32 20.88
C SER A 103 24.76 11.20 19.66
N LEU A 104 23.58 11.02 19.04
CA LEU A 104 23.10 11.83 17.92
C LEU A 104 22.56 13.22 18.33
N ARG A 105 22.32 13.46 19.62
CA ARG A 105 21.72 14.72 20.08
C ARG A 105 22.78 15.80 20.25
N LYS A 106 22.41 17.03 19.91
CA LYS A 106 23.18 18.21 20.26
C LYS A 106 23.25 18.37 21.79
N LEU A 107 24.47 18.39 22.32
CA LEU A 107 24.74 18.64 23.73
C LEU A 107 25.08 20.11 24.00
N ASN A 108 24.92 20.53 25.25
CA ASN A 108 25.45 21.79 25.76
C ASN A 108 26.81 21.58 26.45
N ASP A 109 27.39 22.67 26.96
CA ASP A 109 28.69 22.67 27.64
C ASP A 109 28.73 21.78 28.89
N TYR A 110 27.57 21.40 29.43
CA TYR A 110 27.43 20.51 30.59
C TYR A 110 27.15 19.05 30.20
N ASN A 111 27.37 18.66 28.94
CA ASN A 111 27.07 17.33 28.39
C ASN A 111 25.60 16.87 28.59
N ARG A 112 24.68 17.82 28.65
CA ARG A 112 23.23 17.56 28.67
C ARG A 112 22.65 17.87 27.30
N ILE A 113 21.48 17.32 27.01
CA ILE A 113 20.74 17.68 25.78
C ILE A 113 20.56 19.20 25.77
N TRP A 114 20.83 19.84 24.63
CA TRP A 114 20.64 21.29 24.50
C TRP A 114 19.20 21.68 24.81
N CYS A 115 19.01 22.76 25.56
CA CYS A 115 17.69 23.29 25.90
C CYS A 115 17.69 24.80 26.05
N SER A 116 16.52 25.41 25.84
CA SER A 116 16.23 26.80 26.20
C SER A 116 15.11 26.80 27.23
N GLY A 117 15.44 27.10 28.49
CA GLY A 117 14.53 26.82 29.61
C GLY A 117 14.19 25.32 29.69
N GLN A 118 12.91 24.98 29.59
CA GLN A 118 12.44 23.58 29.52
C GLN A 118 12.30 23.05 28.09
N TYR A 119 12.38 23.93 27.09
CA TYR A 119 12.16 23.58 25.70
C TYR A 119 13.38 22.87 25.11
N ARG A 120 13.16 21.70 24.51
CA ARG A 120 14.17 20.89 23.83
C ARG A 120 13.77 20.68 22.37
N PRO A 121 14.42 21.36 21.41
CA PRO A 121 14.07 21.24 19.99
C PRO A 121 14.38 19.85 19.41
N THR A 122 15.32 19.12 20.02
CA THR A 122 15.75 17.80 19.55
C THR A 122 14.59 16.83 19.40
N TYR A 123 13.60 16.85 20.30
CA TYR A 123 12.45 15.94 20.22
C TYR A 123 11.54 16.20 19.03
N THR A 124 11.41 17.46 18.59
CA THR A 124 10.64 17.80 17.39
C THR A 124 11.40 17.38 16.13
N MET A 125 12.72 17.57 16.12
CA MET A 125 13.59 17.13 15.02
C MET A 125 13.60 15.60 14.89
N GLU A 126 13.78 14.89 16.01
CA GLU A 126 13.72 13.42 16.08
C GLU A 126 12.39 12.91 15.54
N SER A 127 11.27 13.51 15.95
CA SER A 127 9.94 13.11 15.47
C SER A 127 9.73 13.35 13.98
N THR A 128 10.35 14.38 13.42
CA THR A 128 10.27 14.71 11.99
C THR A 128 11.09 13.70 11.18
N ALA A 129 12.29 13.38 11.66
CA ALA A 129 13.12 12.33 11.07
C ALA A 129 12.49 10.93 11.22
N ASP A 130 11.84 10.64 12.36
CA ASP A 130 11.10 9.39 12.55
C ASP A 130 9.96 9.27 11.53
N LEU A 131 9.27 10.36 11.23
CA LEU A 131 8.21 10.37 10.22
C LEU A 131 8.74 10.08 8.82
N SER A 132 9.85 10.71 8.41
CA SER A 132 10.44 10.43 7.10
C SER A 132 10.91 8.97 7.00
N THR A 133 11.63 8.48 8.02
CA THR A 133 12.08 7.08 8.07
C THR A 133 10.92 6.09 8.02
N VAL A 134 9.83 6.32 8.75
CA VAL A 134 8.65 5.43 8.73
C VAL A 134 8.01 5.40 7.36
N ILE A 135 7.92 6.53 6.67
CA ILE A 135 7.31 6.59 5.34
C ILE A 135 8.16 5.84 4.32
N ASP A 136 9.48 6.03 4.36
CA ASP A 136 10.40 5.38 3.44
C ASP A 136 10.46 3.86 3.66
N GLU A 137 10.65 3.41 4.90
CA GLU A 137 10.80 1.98 5.24
C GLU A 137 9.52 1.18 4.97
N LEU A 138 8.35 1.78 5.18
CA LEU A 138 7.07 1.13 4.97
C LEU A 138 6.50 1.34 3.55
N ASN A 139 7.25 1.99 2.65
CA ASN A 139 6.83 2.35 1.30
C ASN A 139 5.45 3.04 1.28
N LEU A 140 5.29 4.04 2.16
CA LEU A 140 4.03 4.78 2.34
C LEU A 140 4.00 6.11 1.59
N SER A 141 4.94 6.34 0.67
CA SER A 141 5.07 7.60 -0.06
C SER A 141 3.97 7.81 -1.11
N ASP A 142 3.38 6.72 -1.62
CA ASP A 142 2.31 6.78 -2.63
C ASP A 142 1.08 7.54 -2.13
N LYS A 143 0.72 8.61 -2.86
CA LYS A 143 -0.42 9.51 -2.54
C LYS A 143 -0.38 10.04 -1.10
N CYS A 144 0.82 10.18 -0.51
CA CYS A 144 0.98 10.72 0.84
C CYS A 144 1.02 12.24 0.83
N LYS A 145 0.20 12.86 1.67
CA LYS A 145 0.17 14.31 1.89
C LYS A 145 0.53 14.61 3.33
N ILE A 146 1.46 15.52 3.57
CA ILE A 146 1.83 15.96 4.92
C ILE A 146 1.54 17.45 5.08
N TYR A 147 0.59 17.76 5.95
CA TYR A 147 0.27 19.13 6.35
C TYR A 147 1.14 19.54 7.53
N TRP A 148 1.92 20.60 7.40
CA TRP A 148 2.84 21.09 8.43
C TRP A 148 2.33 22.37 9.09
N ASP A 149 2.55 22.55 10.39
CA ASP A 149 2.33 23.85 11.10
C ASP A 149 3.17 25.01 10.51
N GLY A 150 4.12 24.66 9.67
CA GLY A 150 5.02 25.53 8.94
C GLY A 150 5.94 24.66 8.10
N LEU A 151 6.09 24.93 6.81
CA LEU A 151 7.01 24.18 5.93
C LEU A 151 8.44 24.11 6.45
N TRP A 152 8.87 25.07 7.28
CA TRP A 152 10.17 25.05 7.95
C TRP A 152 10.39 23.81 8.83
N TRP A 153 9.34 23.26 9.44
CA TRP A 153 9.45 22.13 10.36
C TRP A 153 9.88 20.84 9.68
N ARG A 154 9.68 20.70 8.38
CA ARG A 154 10.11 19.51 7.63
C ARG A 154 11.63 19.42 7.46
N GLY A 155 12.36 20.51 7.71
CA GLY A 155 13.79 20.60 7.41
C GLY A 155 14.08 20.66 5.91
N ASP A 156 15.25 20.18 5.52
CA ASP A 156 15.69 20.17 4.12
C ASP A 156 14.91 19.15 3.30
N SER A 157 14.51 19.53 2.08
CA SER A 157 13.78 18.66 1.14
C SER A 157 14.57 17.41 0.72
N LYS A 158 15.89 17.39 0.90
CA LYS A 158 16.78 16.26 0.56
C LYS A 158 16.49 15.00 1.38
N HIS A 159 15.86 15.15 2.55
CA HIS A 159 15.55 14.05 3.45
C HIS A 159 14.16 13.44 3.20
N TRP A 160 13.45 13.93 2.19
CA TRP A 160 12.09 13.50 1.88
C TRP A 160 12.02 12.87 0.49
N ASN A 161 11.18 11.85 0.37
CA ASN A 161 10.85 11.24 -0.90
C ASN A 161 10.08 12.25 -1.79
N GLU A 162 10.42 12.29 -3.08
CA GLU A 162 9.83 13.21 -4.06
C GLU A 162 8.32 12.98 -4.28
N ASN A 163 7.84 11.76 -4.00
CA ASN A 163 6.43 11.39 -4.17
C ASN A 163 5.51 12.00 -3.09
N ILE A 164 6.07 12.58 -2.02
CA ILE A 164 5.31 13.10 -0.89
C ILE A 164 4.94 14.57 -1.15
N GLU A 165 3.64 14.87 -1.07
CA GLU A 165 3.18 16.25 -1.15
C GLU A 165 3.30 16.92 0.22
N HIS A 166 4.01 18.05 0.28
CA HIS A 166 4.16 18.85 1.50
C HIS A 166 3.31 20.11 1.42
N ILE A 167 2.38 20.26 2.36
CA ILE A 167 1.39 21.34 2.39
C ILE A 167 1.62 22.17 3.65
N ASP A 168 1.60 23.50 3.50
CA ASP A 168 1.63 24.41 4.64
C ASP A 168 0.23 24.56 5.24
N LEU A 169 0.10 24.44 6.56
CA LEU A 169 -1.15 24.72 7.23
C LEU A 169 -1.44 26.22 7.22
N GLU A 170 -2.70 26.57 6.97
CA GLU A 170 -3.15 27.94 7.12
C GLU A 170 -2.91 28.42 8.55
N ARG A 171 -2.43 29.66 8.71
CA ARG A 171 -2.12 30.19 10.04
C ARG A 171 -3.42 30.53 10.77
N PHE A 172 -3.60 29.96 11.95
CA PHE A 172 -4.85 30.11 12.70
C PHE A 172 -4.68 30.59 14.13
N GLY A 173 -5.74 31.23 14.64
CA GLY A 173 -5.85 31.60 16.04
C GLY A 173 -5.98 30.37 16.93
N ARG A 174 -5.54 30.44 18.19
CA ARG A 174 -5.53 29.28 19.12
C ARG A 174 -6.88 28.56 19.25
N ARG A 175 -8.00 29.27 19.05
CA ARG A 175 -9.37 28.74 19.18
C ARG A 175 -9.85 28.00 17.94
N GLU A 176 -9.32 28.34 16.77
CA GLU A 176 -9.75 27.82 15.47
C GLU A 176 -9.05 26.50 15.10
N LYS A 177 -8.10 26.05 15.92
CA LYS A 177 -7.35 24.80 15.73
C LYS A 177 -8.25 23.62 15.36
N PHE A 178 -9.36 23.44 16.08
CA PHE A 178 -10.24 22.29 15.88
C PHE A 178 -10.99 22.37 14.56
N VAL A 179 -11.35 23.57 14.11
CA VAL A 179 -12.04 23.80 12.83
C VAL A 179 -11.15 23.34 11.69
N ILE A 180 -9.88 23.75 11.70
CA ILE A 180 -8.93 23.40 10.63
C ILE A 180 -8.57 21.92 10.64
N LEU A 181 -8.43 21.31 11.82
CA LEU A 181 -8.24 19.86 11.90
C LEU A 181 -9.47 19.10 11.35
N ASP A 182 -10.66 19.66 11.48
CA ASP A 182 -11.89 19.09 10.93
C ASP A 182 -11.98 19.27 9.41
N GLU A 183 -11.63 20.45 8.89
CA GLU A 183 -11.54 20.71 7.45
C GLU A 183 -10.53 19.78 6.75
N ILE A 184 -9.37 19.55 7.37
CA ILE A 184 -8.35 18.62 6.86
C ILE A 184 -8.83 17.17 6.93
N ARG A 185 -9.60 16.81 7.95
CA ARG A 185 -10.26 15.50 8.04
C ARG A 185 -11.25 15.33 6.89
N GLU A 186 -12.07 16.34 6.60
CA GLU A 186 -13.05 16.30 5.50
C GLU A 186 -12.37 16.19 4.14
N LYS A 187 -11.34 17.01 3.87
CA LYS A 187 -10.50 16.89 2.66
C LYS A 187 -9.90 15.49 2.53
N GLY A 188 -9.34 14.95 3.62
CA GLY A 188 -8.76 13.61 3.60
C GLY A 188 -9.77 12.47 3.36
N LEU A 189 -11.03 12.65 3.76
CA LEU A 189 -12.10 11.71 3.45
C LEU A 189 -12.52 11.77 1.98
N LEU A 190 -12.56 12.96 1.39
CA LEU A 190 -12.85 13.14 -0.04
C LEU A 190 -11.77 12.48 -0.89
N ASP A 191 -10.50 12.79 -0.61
CA ASP A 191 -9.35 12.15 -1.28
C ASP A 191 -9.41 10.62 -1.20
N PHE A 192 -9.79 10.07 -0.05
CA PHE A 192 -9.93 8.62 0.14
C PHE A 192 -11.09 8.02 -0.66
N LYS A 193 -12.21 8.74 -0.80
CA LYS A 193 -13.34 8.28 -1.61
C LYS A 193 -12.98 8.28 -3.09
N GLU A 194 -12.30 9.33 -3.55
CA GLU A 194 -11.80 9.46 -4.92
C GLU A 194 -10.83 8.31 -5.23
N SER A 195 -9.84 8.07 -4.38
CA SER A 195 -8.87 6.98 -4.60
C SER A 195 -9.52 5.59 -4.66
N ASN A 196 -10.56 5.34 -3.86
CA ASN A 196 -11.30 4.07 -3.93
C ASN A 196 -12.11 3.97 -5.23
N SER A 197 -12.78 5.05 -5.64
CA SER A 197 -13.56 5.05 -6.88
C SER A 197 -12.70 4.84 -8.12
N GLU A 198 -11.50 5.43 -8.16
CA GLU A 198 -10.49 5.17 -9.19
C GLU A 198 -10.09 3.69 -9.21
N SER A 199 -9.76 3.14 -8.03
CA SER A 199 -9.34 1.73 -7.90
C SER A 199 -10.43 0.76 -8.34
N ASP A 200 -11.69 1.02 -7.96
CA ASP A 200 -12.84 0.20 -8.35
C ASP A 200 -13.10 0.28 -9.87
N SER A 201 -12.98 1.47 -10.46
CA SER A 201 -13.15 1.65 -11.90
C SER A 201 -12.07 0.93 -12.72
N LEU A 202 -10.81 0.97 -12.28
CA LEU A 202 -9.69 0.27 -12.91
C LEU A 202 -9.88 -1.25 -12.86
N GLN A 203 -10.33 -1.79 -11.72
CA GLN A 203 -10.62 -3.21 -11.58
C GLN A 203 -11.76 -3.66 -12.51
N GLN A 204 -12.83 -2.86 -12.62
CA GLN A 204 -13.93 -3.15 -13.54
C GLN A 204 -13.46 -3.15 -15.01
N GLN A 205 -12.64 -2.18 -15.41
CA GLN A 205 -12.07 -2.13 -16.76
C GLN A 205 -11.18 -3.35 -17.06
N GLN A 206 -10.34 -3.77 -16.11
CA GLN A 206 -9.50 -4.96 -16.28
C GLN A 206 -10.33 -6.24 -16.41
N GLN A 207 -11.38 -6.39 -15.61
CA GLN A 207 -12.29 -7.53 -15.71
C GLN A 207 -13.02 -7.56 -17.06
N GLN A 208 -13.49 -6.41 -17.53
CA GLN A 208 -14.12 -6.30 -18.86
C GLN A 208 -13.14 -6.63 -19.99
N GLN A 209 -11.90 -6.15 -19.92
CA GLN A 209 -10.87 -6.48 -20.91
C GLN A 209 -10.52 -7.97 -20.92
N GLN A 210 -10.40 -8.61 -19.75
CA GLN A 210 -10.18 -10.05 -19.65
C GLN A 210 -11.34 -10.86 -20.23
N GLN A 211 -12.58 -10.45 -19.94
CA GLN A 211 -13.77 -11.09 -20.52
C GLN A 211 -13.81 -10.92 -22.05
N GLN A 212 -13.49 -9.74 -22.57
CA GLN A 212 -13.42 -9.50 -24.02
C GLN A 212 -12.31 -10.32 -24.68
N GLN A 213 -11.13 -10.45 -24.05
CA GLN A 213 -10.05 -11.31 -24.56
C GLN A 213 -10.45 -12.78 -24.56
N GLN A 214 -11.12 -13.26 -23.51
CA GLN A 214 -11.64 -14.64 -23.47
C GLN A 214 -12.72 -14.87 -24.54
N GLN A 215 -13.63 -13.92 -24.75
CA GLN A 215 -14.63 -14.02 -25.82
C GLN A 215 -13.99 -14.00 -27.22
N GLN A 216 -12.97 -13.17 -27.46
CA GLN A 216 -12.24 -13.17 -28.73
C GLN A 216 -11.49 -14.48 -28.98
N GLN A 217 -10.90 -15.09 -27.94
CA GLN A 217 -10.28 -16.41 -28.05
C GLN A 217 -11.31 -17.50 -28.34
N GLN A 218 -12.50 -17.45 -27.72
CA GLN A 218 -13.60 -18.38 -28.00
C GLN A 218 -14.14 -18.22 -29.43
N GLN A 219 -14.24 -16.99 -29.95
CA GLN A 219 -14.73 -16.76 -31.32
C GLN A 219 -13.80 -17.30 -32.42
N GLN A 220 -12.52 -17.52 -32.12
CA GLN A 220 -11.59 -18.16 -33.07
C GLN A 220 -11.72 -19.69 -33.07
N GLN A 221 -12.32 -20.30 -32.05
CA GLN A 221 -12.57 -21.74 -31.99
C GLN A 221 -13.84 -22.06 -32.78
N SER A 222 -13.70 -22.58 -34.00
CA SER A 222 -14.84 -22.81 -34.90
C SER A 222 -15.45 -24.21 -34.78
N VAL A 223 -14.86 -25.13 -34.01
CA VAL A 223 -15.30 -26.53 -33.88
C VAL A 223 -16.61 -26.65 -33.07
N SER A 224 -17.42 -27.68 -33.35
CA SER A 224 -18.63 -28.04 -32.56
C SER A 224 -18.31 -28.23 -31.06
N GLU A 225 -19.17 -27.73 -30.16
CA GLU A 225 -18.97 -27.82 -28.69
C GLU A 225 -18.68 -29.25 -28.19
N ALA A 226 -19.29 -30.26 -28.83
CA ALA A 226 -19.08 -31.66 -28.49
C ALA A 226 -17.66 -32.17 -28.83
N ASP A 227 -17.10 -31.72 -29.95
CA ASP A 227 -15.75 -32.13 -30.38
C ASP A 227 -14.68 -31.32 -29.64
N GLN A 228 -14.97 -30.05 -29.29
CA GLN A 228 -14.09 -29.24 -28.44
C GLN A 228 -13.86 -29.89 -27.07
N ALA A 229 -14.92 -30.35 -26.42
CA ALA A 229 -14.85 -31.01 -25.11
C ALA A 229 -13.98 -32.29 -25.16
N LYS A 230 -14.18 -33.12 -26.20
CA LYS A 230 -13.37 -34.33 -26.42
C LYS A 230 -11.90 -34.01 -26.65
N ILE A 231 -11.61 -33.04 -27.52
CA ILE A 231 -10.22 -32.61 -27.81
C ILE A 231 -9.54 -32.16 -26.52
N PHE A 232 -10.24 -31.41 -25.68
CA PHE A 232 -9.70 -30.94 -24.40
C PHE A 232 -9.43 -32.08 -23.41
N GLU A 233 -10.35 -33.05 -23.30
CA GLU A 233 -10.21 -34.22 -22.42
C GLU A 233 -9.03 -35.13 -22.84
N ILE A 234 -8.94 -35.43 -24.14
CA ILE A 234 -7.82 -36.19 -24.73
C ILE A 234 -6.51 -35.45 -24.46
N THR A 235 -6.48 -34.14 -24.69
CA THR A 235 -5.28 -33.31 -24.48
C THR A 235 -4.83 -33.34 -23.03
N LYS A 236 -5.76 -33.19 -22.08
CA LYS A 236 -5.43 -33.23 -20.65
C LYS A 236 -4.85 -34.58 -20.22
N SER A 237 -5.45 -35.70 -20.65
CA SER A 237 -4.98 -37.04 -20.30
C SER A 237 -3.55 -37.34 -20.80
N LEU A 238 -3.23 -36.92 -22.03
CA LEU A 238 -1.90 -37.11 -22.62
C LEU A 238 -0.88 -36.11 -22.05
N TYR A 239 -1.31 -34.88 -21.76
CA TYR A 239 -0.45 -33.85 -21.17
C TYR A 239 0.07 -34.24 -19.79
N GLU A 240 -0.78 -34.81 -18.93
CA GLU A 240 -0.39 -35.28 -17.60
C GLU A 240 0.69 -36.38 -17.66
N THR A 241 0.68 -37.19 -18.72
CA THR A 241 1.60 -38.33 -18.89
C THR A 241 2.91 -37.92 -19.58
N MET A 242 2.88 -36.99 -20.53
CA MET A 242 4.00 -36.72 -21.47
C MET A 242 4.45 -35.25 -21.54
N LYS A 243 4.27 -34.48 -20.47
CA LYS A 243 4.60 -33.03 -20.38
C LYS A 243 6.02 -32.64 -20.82
N ASN A 244 7.00 -33.53 -20.69
CA ASN A 244 8.42 -33.23 -20.96
C ASN A 244 8.86 -33.51 -22.42
N LYS A 245 8.02 -34.13 -23.25
CA LYS A 245 8.36 -34.51 -24.64
C LYS A 245 7.34 -33.94 -25.63
N GLN A 246 7.54 -32.68 -26.04
CA GLN A 246 6.59 -31.94 -26.89
C GLN A 246 6.32 -32.61 -28.24
N THR A 247 7.36 -33.12 -28.90
CA THR A 247 7.25 -33.77 -30.20
C THR A 247 6.44 -35.06 -30.13
N ASP A 248 6.70 -35.89 -29.12
CA ASP A 248 5.98 -37.15 -28.90
C ASP A 248 4.51 -36.88 -28.51
N LEU A 249 4.28 -35.84 -27.70
CA LEU A 249 2.94 -35.41 -27.31
C LEU A 249 2.11 -34.96 -28.52
N ALA A 250 2.69 -34.17 -29.43
CA ALA A 250 2.00 -33.71 -30.63
C ALA A 250 1.63 -34.88 -31.56
N LEU A 251 2.54 -35.86 -31.72
CA LEU A 251 2.30 -37.08 -32.51
C LEU A 251 1.19 -37.94 -31.89
N ALA A 252 1.21 -38.14 -30.56
CA ALA A 252 0.21 -38.91 -29.86
C ALA A 252 -1.18 -38.26 -29.92
N LEU A 253 -1.23 -36.92 -29.77
CA LEU A 253 -2.47 -36.15 -29.90
C LEU A 253 -3.05 -36.26 -31.30
N LYS A 254 -2.21 -36.07 -32.33
CA LYS A 254 -2.62 -36.25 -33.72
C LYS A 254 -3.22 -37.64 -33.97
N GLY A 255 -2.52 -38.70 -33.56
CA GLY A 255 -2.96 -40.08 -33.79
C GLY A 255 -4.33 -40.38 -33.18
N LYS A 256 -4.57 -39.96 -31.93
CA LYS A 256 -5.86 -40.15 -31.28
C LYS A 256 -6.99 -39.35 -31.93
N LEU A 257 -6.70 -38.12 -32.35
CA LEU A 257 -7.71 -37.26 -32.99
C LEU A 257 -8.09 -37.76 -34.39
N ASP A 258 -7.12 -38.26 -35.16
CA ASP A 258 -7.35 -38.88 -36.47
C ASP A 258 -8.22 -40.14 -36.34
N GLU A 259 -8.05 -40.92 -35.26
CA GLU A 259 -8.82 -42.15 -34.99
C GLU A 259 -10.26 -41.86 -34.50
N GLU A 260 -10.44 -40.91 -33.58
CA GLU A 260 -11.74 -40.66 -32.94
C GLU A 260 -12.64 -39.67 -33.70
N LEU A 261 -12.06 -38.64 -34.34
CA LEU A 261 -12.81 -37.54 -34.97
C LEU A 261 -12.75 -37.57 -36.50
N GLY A 262 -11.85 -38.35 -37.09
CA GLY A 262 -11.77 -38.58 -38.52
C GLY A 262 -11.15 -37.43 -39.33
N GLY A 263 -10.31 -37.81 -40.30
CA GLY A 263 -9.59 -36.90 -41.20
C GLY A 263 -8.19 -36.54 -40.66
N PRO A 264 -7.31 -35.95 -41.49
CA PRO A 264 -5.97 -35.60 -41.04
C PRO A 264 -5.99 -34.33 -40.19
N TRP A 265 -5.80 -34.48 -38.88
CA TRP A 265 -5.55 -33.39 -37.96
C TRP A 265 -4.07 -33.01 -37.94
N HIS A 266 -3.83 -31.72 -37.77
CA HIS A 266 -2.50 -31.17 -37.53
C HIS A 266 -2.47 -30.56 -36.14
N VAL A 267 -1.45 -30.92 -35.37
CA VAL A 267 -1.28 -30.52 -33.98
C VAL A 267 0.06 -29.82 -33.82
N ILE A 268 0.03 -28.61 -33.27
CA ILE A 268 1.24 -27.86 -32.89
C ILE A 268 1.18 -27.62 -31.39
N VAL A 269 2.24 -28.01 -30.69
CA VAL A 269 2.40 -27.81 -29.24
C VAL A 269 3.71 -27.07 -29.00
N GLY A 270 3.65 -25.99 -28.22
CA GLY A 270 4.86 -25.25 -27.89
C GLY A 270 4.61 -24.15 -26.87
N LYS A 271 5.69 -23.63 -26.27
CA LYS A 271 5.60 -22.49 -25.33
C LYS A 271 5.35 -21.16 -26.04
N SER A 272 5.89 -21.01 -27.25
CA SER A 272 5.75 -19.80 -28.07
C SER A 272 5.90 -20.18 -29.54
N PHE A 273 4.86 -19.92 -30.33
CA PHE A 273 4.88 -20.07 -31.79
C PHE A 273 3.89 -19.09 -32.42
N SER A 274 4.12 -18.76 -33.68
CA SER A 274 3.19 -17.99 -34.51
C SER A 274 2.96 -18.78 -35.80
N SER A 275 1.71 -18.92 -36.21
CA SER A 275 1.32 -19.76 -37.34
C SER A 275 0.17 -19.12 -38.12
N SER A 276 0.31 -19.09 -39.45
CA SER A 276 -0.77 -18.73 -40.37
C SER A 276 -1.13 -19.98 -41.18
N VAL A 277 -2.26 -20.60 -40.86
CA VAL A 277 -2.68 -21.88 -41.45
C VAL A 277 -4.03 -21.74 -42.12
N SER A 278 -4.18 -22.37 -43.29
CA SER A 278 -5.49 -22.54 -43.93
C SER A 278 -6.14 -23.78 -43.34
N HIS A 279 -7.37 -23.63 -42.85
CA HIS A 279 -8.11 -24.70 -42.20
C HIS A 279 -9.54 -24.78 -42.72
N GLU A 280 -10.16 -25.95 -42.57
CA GLU A 280 -11.57 -26.12 -42.90
C GLU A 280 -12.47 -25.31 -41.95
N LYS A 281 -13.65 -24.95 -42.43
CA LYS A 281 -14.68 -24.31 -41.61
C LYS A 281 -15.08 -25.30 -40.50
N HIS A 282 -15.03 -24.87 -39.24
CA HIS A 282 -15.30 -25.69 -38.06
C HIS A 282 -14.26 -26.76 -37.73
N GLY A 283 -13.01 -26.58 -38.18
CA GLY A 283 -11.91 -27.50 -37.92
C GLY A 283 -10.72 -26.87 -37.20
N PHE A 284 -10.89 -25.75 -36.49
CA PHE A 284 -9.79 -25.01 -35.85
C PHE A 284 -10.05 -24.77 -34.36
N ILE A 285 -9.06 -25.10 -33.52
CA ILE A 285 -9.07 -24.86 -32.07
C ILE A 285 -7.68 -24.38 -31.65
N TYR A 286 -7.68 -23.37 -30.79
CA TYR A 286 -6.49 -22.87 -30.13
C TYR A 286 -6.77 -22.62 -28.66
N PHE A 287 -5.97 -23.20 -27.77
CA PHE A 287 -6.05 -22.95 -26.32
C PHE A 287 -4.71 -23.18 -25.62
N TYR A 288 -4.64 -22.77 -24.36
CA TYR A 288 -3.50 -22.98 -23.49
C TYR A 288 -3.81 -24.00 -22.40
N ILE A 289 -2.83 -24.85 -22.09
CA ILE A 289 -2.78 -25.62 -20.84
C ILE A 289 -1.45 -25.28 -20.16
N ASP A 290 -1.51 -24.76 -18.94
CA ASP A 290 -0.39 -24.17 -18.22
C ASP A 290 0.39 -23.14 -19.10
N ASN A 291 1.69 -23.36 -19.31
CA ASN A 291 2.57 -22.52 -20.12
C ASN A 291 2.75 -23.04 -21.56
N PHE A 292 1.87 -23.91 -22.05
CA PHE A 292 1.94 -24.49 -23.38
C PHE A 292 0.71 -24.10 -24.20
N ALA A 293 0.95 -23.55 -25.38
CA ALA A 293 -0.06 -23.33 -26.40
C ALA A 293 -0.27 -24.62 -27.19
N PHE A 294 -1.54 -24.94 -27.46
CA PHE A 294 -1.97 -26.04 -28.30
C PHE A 294 -2.81 -25.48 -29.45
N LEU A 295 -2.41 -25.81 -30.66
CA LEU A 295 -3.13 -25.47 -31.87
C LEU A 295 -3.51 -26.76 -32.59
N PHE A 296 -4.80 -26.92 -32.86
CA PHE A 296 -5.37 -28.02 -33.61
C PHE A 296 -6.07 -27.46 -34.84
N PHE A 297 -5.74 -27.98 -36.02
CA PHE A 297 -6.48 -27.62 -37.23
C PHE A 297 -6.65 -28.79 -38.19
N ARG A 298 -7.79 -28.83 -38.90
CA ARG A 298 -8.09 -29.78 -39.96
C ARG A 298 -7.94 -29.13 -41.33
N THR A 299 -7.36 -29.88 -42.25
CA THR A 299 -7.28 -29.53 -43.68
C THR A 299 -8.18 -30.47 -44.47
N ALA A 300 -8.92 -29.94 -45.44
CA ALA A 300 -9.74 -30.73 -46.36
C ALA A 300 -8.88 -31.52 -47.36
#